data_AF-A0A9X6W2J2-F1
#
_entry.id   AF-A0A9X6W2J2-F1
#
_cell.length_a   1.000
_cell.length_b   1.000
_cell.length_c   1.000
_cell.angle_alpha   90.00
_cell.angle_beta   90.00
_cell.angle_gamma   90.00
#
_symmetry.space_group_name_H-M   'P 1'
#
loop_
_entity.id
_entity.type
_entity.pdbx_description
1 polymer ?
#
loop_
_entity_poly.entity_id
_entity_poly.type
_entity_poly.pdbx_seq_one_letter_code
_entity_poly.pdbx_strand_id
1 'polypeptide(L)'
;MFETDVLIKKVIDKISKTTLLEKMEDKNLGDIEDIISYIYKEHFENKDAKETLIKVKKDSVNRTKRRWTQNAIKDYDKKVNRKNKKELLGEFELLNDYYEKNGKELFLKQFNNHPNPESVIEERKQLLLVWSESDEKSLSSYPYLHQKTKKQVETAIFTDITMIVGMTLLEEERNSYSTNIVVESPFSAIEYPIFGNVRGKVKVNDHKEKNTNESDFYADEYSLSDGNKFDILISKDYVDELNHNVKDLDPFDYKLFLEVMSHRDETFTTQRTIIVTIGDLVKKLYTSDGKKNYTAVSERLLKMGNFRFTNMKDDGEVNLVGVFSDVKLTPISNGNVVARIVVADSMYQNYIQRQTVLVYKQKVDELKVDLAHHLVFVLQKERMICYQTSGSYKISRDLIYFAGSIRFKKRSKPENIKEIEKAFDEIIEKQIIVKAYRRIRDTFHIEFYPVEEQEAKDLLETNYKDIPMGLNTPL
;
A
#
# COMPACT_ATOMS: atom_id res chain seq x y z
N MET A 1 15.63 -3.80 9.51
CA MET A 1 16.97 -3.93 8.92
C MET A 1 16.94 -5.21 8.11
N PHE A 2 17.00 -5.12 6.79
CA PHE A 2 16.83 -6.27 5.90
C PHE A 2 18.06 -7.16 6.00
N GLU A 3 17.89 -8.49 6.12
CA GLU A 3 19.01 -9.41 6.05
C GLU A 3 19.54 -9.44 4.60
N THR A 4 20.76 -8.94 4.40
CA THR A 4 21.41 -8.84 3.08
C THR A 4 21.39 -10.17 2.32
N ASP A 5 21.51 -11.29 3.02
CA ASP A 5 21.49 -12.64 2.45
C ASP A 5 20.15 -13.01 1.80
N VAL A 6 19.04 -12.51 2.34
CA VAL A 6 17.69 -12.72 1.78
C VAL A 6 17.53 -11.92 0.49
N LEU A 7 18.04 -10.67 0.47
CA LEU A 7 18.02 -9.83 -0.73
C LEU A 7 18.84 -10.47 -1.86
N ILE A 8 20.05 -10.92 -1.56
CA ILE A 8 20.96 -11.56 -2.54
C ILE A 8 20.26 -12.75 -3.21
N LYS A 9 19.68 -13.66 -2.44
CA LYS A 9 18.97 -14.83 -2.99
C LYS A 9 17.82 -14.45 -3.92
N LYS A 10 17.00 -13.47 -3.54
CA LYS A 10 15.87 -13.00 -4.36
C LYS A 10 16.34 -12.32 -5.65
N VAL A 11 17.40 -11.52 -5.57
CA VAL A 11 17.99 -10.88 -6.74
C VAL A 11 18.58 -11.92 -7.68
N ILE A 12 19.29 -12.93 -7.16
CA ILE A 12 19.83 -14.04 -7.97
C ILE A 12 18.70 -14.81 -8.67
N ASP A 13 17.61 -15.14 -7.98
CA ASP A 13 16.44 -15.79 -8.60
C ASP A 13 15.92 -14.98 -9.79
N LYS A 14 15.81 -13.66 -9.66
CA LYS A 14 15.39 -12.79 -10.78
C LYS A 14 16.41 -12.73 -11.90
N ILE A 15 17.70 -12.62 -11.58
CA ILE A 15 18.78 -12.58 -12.58
C ILE A 15 18.83 -13.91 -13.35
N SER A 16 18.61 -15.05 -12.69
CA SER A 16 18.60 -16.37 -13.32
C SER A 16 17.52 -16.55 -14.40
N LYS A 17 16.46 -15.73 -14.35
CA LYS A 17 15.39 -15.68 -15.36
C LYS A 17 15.75 -14.79 -16.56
N THR A 18 16.98 -14.32 -16.65
CA THR A 18 17.49 -13.44 -17.71
C THR A 18 18.78 -13.98 -18.31
N THR A 19 19.23 -13.40 -19.43
CA THR A 19 20.53 -13.73 -20.04
C THR A 19 21.73 -13.10 -19.31
N LEU A 20 21.54 -12.49 -18.13
CA LEU A 20 22.60 -11.73 -17.47
C LEU A 20 23.70 -12.63 -16.90
N LEU A 21 23.37 -13.81 -16.35
CA LEU A 21 24.37 -14.76 -15.84
C LEU A 21 25.33 -15.20 -16.95
N GLU A 22 24.79 -15.64 -18.09
CA GLU A 22 25.58 -16.02 -19.27
C GLU A 22 26.51 -14.88 -19.73
N LYS A 23 26.00 -13.64 -19.75
CA LYS A 23 26.79 -12.47 -20.15
C LYS A 23 27.86 -12.10 -19.13
N MET A 24 27.65 -12.40 -17.85
CA MET A 24 28.64 -12.19 -16.81
C MET A 24 29.78 -13.20 -16.89
N GLU A 25 29.44 -14.47 -17.15
CA GLU A 25 30.41 -15.54 -17.37
C GLU A 25 31.27 -15.25 -18.61
N ASP A 26 30.67 -14.90 -19.75
CA ASP A 26 31.39 -14.54 -20.99
C ASP A 26 32.34 -13.35 -20.80
N LYS A 27 32.06 -12.47 -19.84
CA LYS A 27 32.86 -11.27 -19.56
C LYS A 27 33.80 -11.40 -18.37
N ASN A 28 33.80 -12.54 -17.67
CA ASN A 28 34.56 -12.78 -16.44
C ASN A 28 34.38 -11.64 -15.43
N LEU A 29 33.13 -11.28 -15.14
CA LEU A 29 32.79 -10.12 -14.32
C LEU A 29 32.96 -10.31 -12.81
N GLY A 30 33.21 -11.53 -12.35
CA GLY A 30 33.35 -11.89 -10.93
C GLY A 30 32.12 -12.57 -10.38
N ASP A 31 32.11 -12.79 -9.07
CA ASP A 31 31.01 -13.45 -8.36
C ASP A 31 29.77 -12.55 -8.28
N ILE A 32 28.58 -13.14 -8.50
CA ILE A 32 27.32 -12.39 -8.54
C ILE A 32 26.89 -11.90 -7.16
N GLU A 33 27.15 -12.65 -6.09
CA GLU A 33 26.81 -12.25 -4.72
C GLU A 33 27.63 -11.04 -4.29
N ASP A 34 28.92 -11.03 -4.65
CA ASP A 34 29.82 -9.90 -4.42
C ASP A 34 29.36 -8.64 -5.16
N ILE A 35 28.94 -8.80 -6.42
CA ILE A 35 28.43 -7.69 -7.24
C ILE A 35 27.14 -7.11 -6.66
N ILE A 36 26.18 -7.98 -6.28
CA ILE A 36 24.93 -7.54 -5.66
C ILE A 36 25.21 -6.81 -4.34
N SER A 37 26.11 -7.35 -3.52
CA SER A 37 26.51 -6.76 -2.24
C SER A 37 27.15 -5.39 -2.42
N TYR A 38 28.04 -5.26 -3.41
CA TYR A 38 28.67 -3.99 -3.76
C TYR A 38 27.64 -2.96 -4.24
N ILE A 39 26.75 -3.34 -5.17
CA ILE A 39 25.69 -2.46 -5.69
C ILE A 39 24.78 -1.99 -4.56
N TYR A 40 24.36 -2.89 -3.66
CA TYR A 40 23.53 -2.55 -2.52
C TYR A 40 24.21 -1.50 -1.64
N LYS A 41 25.45 -1.75 -1.21
CA LYS A 41 26.22 -0.82 -0.36
C LYS A 41 26.44 0.54 -1.01
N GLU A 42 26.86 0.57 -2.26
CA GLU A 42 27.18 1.82 -2.95
C GLU A 42 25.94 2.64 -3.32
N HIS A 43 24.87 1.98 -3.79
CA HIS A 43 23.73 2.67 -4.40
C HIS A 43 22.49 2.75 -3.51
N PHE A 44 22.29 1.82 -2.58
CA PHE A 44 21.03 1.67 -1.86
C PHE A 44 21.15 1.71 -0.33
N GLU A 45 22.30 1.38 0.24
CA GLU A 45 22.51 1.43 1.69
C GLU A 45 22.32 2.88 2.21
N ASN A 46 21.39 3.04 3.15
CA ASN A 46 20.97 4.32 3.71
C ASN A 46 20.44 5.35 2.68
N LYS A 47 19.98 4.90 1.51
CA LYS A 47 19.42 5.74 0.44
C LYS A 47 18.00 5.29 0.08
N ASP A 48 17.18 6.22 -0.41
CA ASP A 48 15.84 5.90 -0.90
C ASP A 48 15.92 5.12 -2.22
N ALA A 49 15.35 3.90 -2.25
CA ALA A 49 15.43 3.00 -3.40
C ALA A 49 14.69 3.56 -4.62
N LYS A 50 13.55 4.25 -4.41
CA LYS A 50 12.72 4.81 -5.48
C LYS A 50 13.43 5.98 -6.16
N GLU A 51 13.96 6.92 -5.40
CA GLU A 51 14.71 8.06 -5.92
C GLU A 51 15.97 7.60 -6.66
N THR A 52 16.66 6.60 -6.11
CA THR A 52 17.84 5.99 -6.74
C THR A 52 17.49 5.38 -8.10
N LEU A 53 16.41 4.60 -8.17
CA LEU A 53 15.95 4.02 -9.44
C LEU A 53 15.53 5.07 -10.47
N ILE A 54 14.83 6.13 -10.05
CA ILE A 54 14.45 7.22 -10.96
C ILE A 54 15.71 7.86 -11.57
N LYS A 55 16.75 8.11 -10.75
CA LYS A 55 18.03 8.63 -11.22
C LYS A 55 18.73 7.67 -12.17
N VAL A 56 18.86 6.39 -11.81
CA VAL A 56 19.52 5.38 -12.66
C VAL A 56 18.78 5.22 -14.00
N LYS A 57 17.45 5.14 -13.98
CA LYS A 57 16.62 5.02 -15.18
C LYS A 57 16.79 6.23 -16.10
N LYS A 58 16.75 7.45 -15.55
CA LYS A 58 16.89 8.69 -16.34
C LYS A 58 18.31 8.90 -16.85
N ASP A 59 19.29 8.84 -15.96
CA ASP A 59 20.66 9.32 -16.21
C ASP A 59 21.54 8.26 -16.85
N SER A 60 21.25 6.97 -16.60
CA SER A 60 21.98 5.84 -17.20
C SER A 60 21.19 5.15 -18.30
N VAL A 61 20.02 4.55 -17.99
CA VAL A 61 19.29 3.68 -18.92
C VAL A 61 18.78 4.45 -20.13
N ASN A 62 17.85 5.39 -19.94
CA ASN A 62 17.18 6.11 -21.03
C ASN A 62 18.18 6.94 -21.84
N ARG A 63 19.12 7.59 -21.14
CA ARG A 63 20.21 8.34 -21.78
C ARG A 63 21.09 7.43 -22.66
N THR A 64 21.46 6.25 -22.19
CA THR A 64 22.31 5.32 -22.94
C THR A 64 21.57 4.71 -24.12
N LYS A 65 20.32 4.28 -23.93
CA LYS A 65 19.46 3.78 -25.01
C LYS A 65 19.34 4.80 -26.15
N ARG A 66 18.93 6.02 -25.81
CA ARG A 66 18.80 7.12 -26.78
C ARG A 66 20.11 7.40 -27.48
N ARG A 67 21.22 7.49 -26.74
CA ARG A 67 22.55 7.76 -27.30
C ARG A 67 23.01 6.66 -28.25
N TRP A 68 22.84 5.39 -27.89
CA TRP A 68 23.29 4.27 -28.73
C TRP A 68 22.47 4.18 -30.01
N THR A 69 21.14 4.24 -29.92
CA THR A 69 20.26 4.23 -31.10
C THR A 69 20.52 5.44 -32.00
N GLN A 70 20.59 6.66 -31.45
CA GLN A 70 20.86 7.86 -32.25
C GLN A 70 22.24 7.81 -32.93
N ASN A 71 23.26 7.30 -32.25
CA ASN A 71 24.59 7.17 -32.84
C ASN A 71 24.61 6.13 -33.97
N ALA A 72 23.99 4.96 -33.78
CA ALA A 72 23.94 3.92 -34.79
C ALA A 72 23.21 4.42 -36.07
N ILE A 73 22.06 5.07 -35.90
CA ILE A 73 21.28 5.63 -37.00
C ILE A 73 22.04 6.76 -37.70
N LYS A 74 22.56 7.72 -36.94
CA LYS A 74 23.31 8.86 -37.49
C LYS A 74 24.57 8.43 -38.23
N ASP A 75 25.31 7.46 -37.69
CA ASP A 75 26.54 6.97 -38.32
C ASP A 75 26.23 6.29 -39.67
N TYR A 76 25.11 5.56 -39.75
CA TYR A 76 24.59 5.00 -41.01
C TYR A 76 24.10 6.09 -41.98
N ASP A 77 23.23 7.01 -41.54
CA ASP A 77 22.62 8.02 -42.40
C ASP A 77 23.66 8.97 -43.01
N LYS A 78 24.66 9.35 -42.21
CA LYS A 78 25.76 10.21 -42.67
C LYS A 78 26.87 9.44 -43.38
N LYS A 79 26.76 8.11 -43.48
CA LYS A 79 27.78 7.20 -44.04
C LYS A 79 29.18 7.56 -43.53
N VAL A 80 29.31 7.70 -42.20
CA VAL A 80 30.51 8.28 -41.59
C VAL A 80 31.74 7.46 -41.96
N ASN A 81 32.74 8.13 -42.55
CA ASN A 81 33.96 7.47 -42.96
C ASN A 81 34.87 7.19 -41.74
N ARG A 82 34.76 5.98 -41.18
CA ARG A 82 35.63 5.47 -40.11
C ARG A 82 36.29 4.17 -40.55
N LYS A 83 37.52 3.93 -40.08
CA LYS A 83 38.27 2.71 -40.36
C LYS A 83 37.54 1.44 -39.92
N ASN A 84 36.87 1.49 -38.76
CA ASN A 84 36.04 0.40 -38.25
C ASN A 84 34.59 0.86 -38.22
N LYS A 85 33.84 0.49 -39.27
CA LYS A 85 32.40 0.70 -39.33
C LYS A 85 31.72 -0.31 -38.41
N LYS A 86 30.76 0.16 -37.62
CA LYS A 86 30.08 -0.61 -36.58
C LYS A 86 28.57 -0.46 -36.72
N GLU A 87 27.86 -1.35 -36.06
CA GLU A 87 26.41 -1.36 -35.89
C GLU A 87 25.73 -1.34 -37.27
N LEU A 88 24.70 -0.52 -37.45
CA LEU A 88 23.97 -0.41 -38.72
C LEU A 88 24.87 -0.14 -39.93
N LEU A 89 25.92 0.67 -39.76
CA LEU A 89 26.82 0.99 -40.88
C LEU A 89 27.67 -0.23 -41.27
N GLY A 90 28.17 -0.97 -40.29
CA GLY A 90 28.93 -2.20 -40.55
C GLY A 90 28.06 -3.32 -41.12
N GLU A 91 26.85 -3.49 -40.60
CA GLU A 91 25.89 -4.46 -41.12
C GLU A 91 25.49 -4.12 -42.56
N PHE A 92 25.24 -2.84 -42.87
CA PHE A 92 24.94 -2.41 -44.22
C PHE A 92 26.02 -2.80 -45.23
N GLU A 93 27.29 -2.63 -44.89
CA GLU A 93 28.39 -3.01 -45.79
C GLU A 93 28.44 -4.51 -46.03
N LEU A 94 28.25 -5.31 -44.99
CA LEU A 94 28.20 -6.76 -45.12
C LEU A 94 27.03 -7.20 -46.00
N LEU A 95 25.86 -6.58 -45.82
CA LEU A 95 24.67 -6.82 -46.64
C LEU A 95 24.89 -6.39 -48.09
N ASN A 96 25.54 -5.24 -48.31
CA ASN A 96 25.84 -4.73 -49.64
C ASN A 96 26.84 -5.61 -50.37
N ASP A 97 27.91 -6.03 -49.70
CA ASP A 97 28.88 -6.98 -50.25
C ASP A 97 28.22 -8.33 -50.60
N TYR A 98 27.30 -8.82 -49.77
CA TYR A 98 26.55 -10.03 -50.07
C TYR A 98 25.63 -9.83 -51.28
N TYR A 99 24.93 -8.71 -51.36
CA TYR A 99 24.02 -8.38 -52.46
C TYR A 99 24.77 -8.28 -53.79
N GLU A 100 25.91 -7.59 -53.82
CA GLU A 100 26.76 -7.45 -55.01
C GLU A 100 27.35 -8.80 -55.47
N LYS A 101 27.74 -9.67 -54.52
CA LYS A 101 28.34 -10.98 -54.85
C LYS A 101 27.33 -12.03 -55.30
N ASN A 102 26.13 -12.06 -54.70
CA ASN A 102 25.16 -13.15 -54.89
C ASN A 102 23.93 -12.74 -55.70
N GLY A 103 23.72 -11.43 -55.89
CA GLY A 103 22.58 -10.90 -56.62
C GLY A 103 21.26 -10.91 -55.83
N LYS A 104 20.25 -10.26 -56.41
CA LYS A 104 18.97 -9.95 -55.78
C LYS A 104 18.14 -11.19 -55.37
N GLU A 105 18.12 -12.23 -56.20
CA GLU A 105 17.25 -13.40 -55.95
C GLU A 105 17.69 -14.18 -54.70
N LEU A 106 19.00 -14.40 -54.54
CA LEU A 106 19.54 -15.06 -53.35
C LEU A 106 19.40 -14.17 -52.10
N PHE A 107 19.61 -12.85 -52.25
CA PHE A 107 19.40 -11.91 -51.16
C PHE A 107 17.96 -11.96 -50.62
N LEU A 108 16.96 -11.92 -51.51
CA LEU A 108 15.54 -12.01 -51.13
C LEU A 108 15.26 -13.28 -50.30
N LYS A 109 15.77 -14.44 -50.73
CA LYS A 109 15.57 -15.71 -50.01
C LYS A 109 16.25 -15.71 -48.63
N GLN A 110 17.45 -15.13 -48.54
CA GLN A 110 18.25 -15.17 -47.31
C GLN A 110 17.79 -14.17 -46.25
N PHE A 111 17.23 -13.02 -46.67
CA PHE A 111 16.86 -11.92 -45.79
C PHE A 111 15.37 -11.63 -45.84
N ASN A 112 14.53 -12.65 -45.61
CA ASN A 112 13.08 -12.51 -45.39
C ASN A 112 12.33 -11.66 -46.45
N ASN A 113 12.66 -11.82 -47.73
CA ASN A 113 12.10 -11.08 -48.86
C ASN A 113 12.36 -9.56 -48.86
N HIS A 114 13.39 -9.08 -48.16
CA HIS A 114 13.85 -7.71 -48.27
C HIS A 114 14.46 -7.43 -49.65
N PRO A 115 14.01 -6.40 -50.41
CA PRO A 115 14.43 -6.18 -51.79
C PRO A 115 15.88 -5.73 -51.97
N ASN A 116 16.50 -5.16 -50.93
CA ASN A 116 17.84 -4.60 -50.96
C ASN A 116 18.40 -4.42 -49.53
N PRO A 117 19.72 -4.19 -49.37
CA PRO A 117 20.35 -3.90 -48.08
C PRO A 117 19.70 -2.74 -47.31
N GLU A 118 19.28 -1.67 -47.99
CA GLU A 118 18.63 -0.52 -47.36
C GLU A 118 17.35 -0.91 -46.62
N SER A 119 16.52 -1.76 -47.23
CA SER A 119 15.26 -2.19 -46.64
C SER A 119 15.45 -3.03 -45.36
N VAL A 120 16.53 -3.81 -45.28
CA VAL A 120 16.90 -4.54 -44.05
C VAL A 120 17.34 -3.53 -42.98
N ILE A 121 18.14 -2.54 -43.34
CA ILE A 121 18.60 -1.53 -42.38
C ILE A 121 17.44 -0.68 -41.86
N GLU A 122 16.45 -0.33 -42.69
CA GLU A 122 15.26 0.37 -42.22
C GLU A 122 14.46 -0.44 -41.20
N GLU A 123 14.32 -1.77 -41.38
CA GLU A 123 13.74 -2.64 -40.36
C GLU A 123 14.59 -2.61 -39.06
N ARG A 124 15.92 -2.72 -39.18
CA ARG A 124 16.83 -2.67 -38.03
C ARG A 124 16.77 -1.33 -37.30
N LYS A 125 16.60 -0.21 -38.00
CA LYS A 125 16.37 1.11 -37.39
C LYS A 125 15.09 1.11 -36.55
N GLN A 126 13.99 0.56 -37.08
CA GLN A 126 12.73 0.47 -36.32
C GLN A 126 12.90 -0.39 -35.06
N LEU A 127 13.59 -1.53 -35.15
CA LEU A 127 13.89 -2.36 -33.98
C LEU A 127 14.72 -1.61 -32.92
N LEU A 128 15.70 -0.80 -33.33
CA LEU A 128 16.48 0.02 -32.40
C LEU A 128 15.67 1.15 -31.75
N LEU A 129 14.71 1.73 -32.49
CA LEU A 129 13.79 2.74 -31.95
C LEU A 129 12.86 2.11 -30.91
N VAL A 130 12.20 1.00 -31.27
CA VAL A 130 11.35 0.22 -30.35
C VAL A 130 12.12 -0.22 -29.11
N TRP A 131 13.35 -0.72 -29.27
CA TRP A 131 14.21 -1.08 -28.13
C TRP A 131 14.53 0.13 -27.23
N SER A 132 14.77 1.30 -27.85
CA SER A 132 15.15 2.51 -27.11
C SER A 132 14.01 3.11 -26.31
N GLU A 133 12.77 2.94 -26.78
CA GLU A 133 11.54 3.45 -26.17
C GLU A 133 10.91 2.45 -25.20
N SER A 134 11.21 1.15 -25.34
CA SER A 134 10.69 0.12 -24.43
C SER A 134 11.25 0.26 -23.01
N ASP A 135 10.36 0.25 -22.02
CA ASP A 135 10.75 0.24 -20.62
C ASP A 135 11.20 -1.13 -20.11
N GLU A 136 10.81 -2.19 -20.79
CA GLU A 136 11.08 -3.59 -20.43
C GLU A 136 12.44 -4.08 -20.92
N LYS A 137 12.92 -3.54 -22.05
CA LYS A 137 14.21 -3.96 -22.61
C LYS A 137 15.38 -3.46 -21.77
N SER A 138 16.31 -4.35 -21.42
CA SER A 138 17.53 -4.02 -20.66
C SER A 138 18.61 -3.38 -21.54
N LEU A 139 19.64 -2.75 -20.95
CA LEU A 139 20.77 -2.24 -21.72
C LEU A 139 21.61 -3.36 -22.36
N SER A 140 21.76 -4.47 -21.63
CA SER A 140 22.43 -5.68 -22.13
C SER A 140 21.65 -6.40 -23.23
N SER A 141 20.39 -6.03 -23.50
CA SER A 141 19.64 -6.56 -24.66
C SER A 141 19.86 -5.77 -25.96
N TYR A 142 20.77 -4.80 -25.96
CA TYR A 142 21.08 -4.00 -27.15
C TYR A 142 21.53 -4.89 -28.33
N PRO A 143 20.91 -4.77 -29.53
CA PRO A 143 21.20 -5.67 -30.66
C PRO A 143 22.69 -5.74 -31.06
N TYR A 144 23.42 -4.64 -30.97
CA TYR A 144 24.85 -4.58 -31.32
C TYR A 144 25.77 -4.55 -30.08
N LEU A 145 25.34 -5.13 -28.96
CA LEU A 145 26.14 -5.12 -27.72
C LEU A 145 27.53 -5.73 -27.93
N HIS A 146 27.62 -6.79 -28.74
CA HIS A 146 28.88 -7.46 -29.09
C HIS A 146 29.91 -6.55 -29.77
N GLN A 147 29.50 -5.40 -30.32
CA GLN A 147 30.38 -4.43 -30.97
C GLN A 147 30.79 -3.25 -30.08
N LYS A 148 30.22 -3.17 -28.86
CA LYS A 148 30.58 -2.18 -27.84
C LYS A 148 31.91 -2.52 -27.18
N THR A 149 32.54 -1.53 -26.56
CA THR A 149 33.79 -1.77 -25.82
C THR A 149 33.52 -2.59 -24.56
N LYS A 150 34.52 -3.33 -24.06
CA LYS A 150 34.40 -4.13 -22.82
C LYS A 150 33.77 -3.31 -21.68
N LYS A 151 34.31 -2.13 -21.40
CA LYS A 151 33.80 -1.18 -20.40
C LYS A 151 32.32 -0.81 -20.61
N GLN A 152 31.88 -0.61 -21.85
CA GLN A 152 30.47 -0.29 -22.15
C GLN A 152 29.55 -1.48 -21.87
N VAL A 153 30.01 -2.70 -22.17
CA VAL A 153 29.27 -3.94 -21.89
C VAL A 153 29.17 -4.15 -20.37
N GLU A 154 30.28 -4.04 -19.65
CA GLU A 154 30.32 -4.16 -18.19
C GLU A 154 29.37 -3.13 -17.55
N THR A 155 29.46 -1.85 -17.95
CA THR A 155 28.59 -0.80 -17.41
C THR A 155 27.10 -1.07 -17.68
N ALA A 156 26.76 -1.62 -18.85
CA ALA A 156 25.38 -1.99 -19.18
C ALA A 156 24.86 -3.11 -18.27
N ILE A 157 25.66 -4.16 -18.07
CA ILE A 157 25.33 -5.28 -17.17
C ILE A 157 25.16 -4.78 -15.72
N PHE A 158 26.12 -4.01 -15.21
CA PHE A 158 26.03 -3.43 -13.86
C PHE A 158 24.79 -2.55 -13.68
N THR A 159 24.44 -1.76 -14.70
CA THR A 159 23.24 -0.92 -14.66
C THR A 159 21.97 -1.78 -14.62
N ASP A 160 21.91 -2.85 -15.42
CA ASP A 160 20.77 -3.77 -15.42
C ASP A 160 20.61 -4.48 -14.06
N ILE A 161 21.71 -4.95 -13.46
CA ILE A 161 21.70 -5.54 -12.11
C ILE A 161 21.26 -4.51 -11.07
N THR A 162 21.74 -3.26 -11.17
CA THR A 162 21.34 -2.16 -10.28
C THR A 162 19.83 -1.92 -10.33
N MET A 163 19.24 -1.96 -11.53
CA MET A 163 17.79 -1.87 -11.71
C MET A 163 17.07 -3.05 -11.02
N ILE A 164 17.56 -4.28 -11.18
CA ILE A 164 16.95 -5.48 -10.55
C ILE A 164 17.04 -5.42 -9.03
N VAL A 165 18.19 -5.00 -8.47
CA VAL A 165 18.37 -4.80 -7.02
C VAL A 165 17.36 -3.77 -6.50
N GLY A 166 17.29 -2.59 -7.13
CA GLY A 166 16.37 -1.54 -6.70
C GLY A 166 14.90 -1.95 -6.83
N MET A 167 14.52 -2.65 -7.91
CA MET A 167 13.14 -3.14 -8.09
C MET A 167 12.78 -4.19 -7.03
N THR A 168 13.73 -5.06 -6.68
CA THR A 168 13.55 -6.04 -5.61
C THR A 168 13.41 -5.36 -4.26
N LEU A 169 14.22 -4.35 -3.96
CA LEU A 169 14.06 -3.54 -2.76
C LEU A 169 12.68 -2.86 -2.71
N LEU A 170 12.20 -2.29 -3.83
CA LEU A 170 10.87 -1.69 -3.89
C LEU A 170 9.74 -2.71 -3.74
N GLU A 171 9.91 -3.94 -4.25
CA GLU A 171 8.94 -5.01 -4.05
C GLU A 171 8.94 -5.50 -2.60
N GLU A 172 10.09 -5.61 -1.96
CA GLU A 172 10.20 -5.99 -0.55
C GLU A 172 9.69 -4.89 0.36
N GLU A 173 10.01 -3.64 0.04
CA GLU A 173 9.37 -2.47 0.60
C GLU A 173 7.87 -2.60 0.40
N ARG A 174 7.34 -2.79 -0.82
CA ARG A 174 5.90 -2.95 -1.10
C ARG A 174 5.25 -4.15 -0.43
N ASN A 175 5.97 -5.25 -0.22
CA ASN A 175 5.47 -6.43 0.46
C ASN A 175 5.47 -6.22 1.98
N SER A 176 6.48 -5.52 2.50
CA SER A 176 6.52 -4.97 3.87
C SER A 176 5.57 -3.76 4.06
N TYR A 177 5.15 -3.11 2.96
CA TYR A 177 4.28 -1.94 2.88
C TYR A 177 2.91 -2.30 2.28
N SER A 178 2.58 -3.57 2.10
CA SER A 178 1.22 -4.00 1.77
C SER A 178 0.28 -3.66 2.94
N THR A 179 0.86 -3.39 4.12
CA THR A 179 0.26 -2.76 5.31
C THR A 179 0.39 -1.22 5.37
N ASN A 180 1.02 -0.55 4.39
CA ASN A 180 1.33 0.89 4.44
C ASN A 180 0.90 1.73 3.23
N ILE A 181 0.53 1.14 2.08
CA ILE A 181 -0.08 1.93 0.99
C ILE A 181 -1.56 2.19 1.30
N VAL A 182 -2.20 1.25 1.98
CA VAL A 182 -3.60 1.33 2.42
C VAL A 182 -3.68 1.20 3.94
N VAL A 183 -4.68 1.83 4.51
CA VAL A 183 -5.12 1.62 5.89
C VAL A 183 -6.38 0.78 5.81
N GLU A 184 -6.49 -0.18 6.72
CA GLU A 184 -7.59 -1.15 6.72
C GLU A 184 -8.41 -1.04 8.00
N SER A 185 -9.71 -0.83 7.86
CA SER A 185 -10.66 -0.91 8.96
C SER A 185 -11.55 -2.16 8.84
N PRO A 186 -11.73 -2.97 9.90
CA PRO A 186 -12.65 -4.09 9.85
C PRO A 186 -14.11 -3.60 9.85
N PHE A 187 -15.01 -4.36 9.25
CA PHE A 187 -16.44 -4.03 9.18
C PHE A 187 -17.04 -3.81 10.58
N SER A 188 -16.67 -4.61 11.57
CA SER A 188 -17.15 -4.45 12.94
C SER A 188 -16.77 -3.11 13.57
N ALA A 189 -15.69 -2.46 13.13
CA ALA A 189 -15.31 -1.14 13.66
C ALA A 189 -16.10 0.02 13.04
N ILE A 190 -16.76 -0.20 11.90
CA ILE A 190 -17.51 0.82 11.14
C ILE A 190 -19.02 0.58 11.15
N GLU A 191 -19.48 -0.65 11.41
CA GLU A 191 -20.91 -1.01 11.43
C GLU A 191 -21.53 -0.91 12.83
N TYR A 192 -20.70 -0.87 13.87
CA TYR A 192 -21.14 -0.72 15.25
C TYR A 192 -20.70 0.64 15.80
N PRO A 193 -21.52 1.29 16.64
CA PRO A 193 -21.21 2.60 17.19
C PRO A 193 -20.27 2.48 18.39
N ILE A 194 -19.09 1.88 18.17
CA ILE A 194 -18.05 1.61 19.19
C ILE A 194 -17.36 2.91 19.60
N PHE A 195 -17.05 3.76 18.62
CA PHE A 195 -16.33 5.01 18.82
C PHE A 195 -17.28 6.20 18.81
N GLY A 196 -17.11 7.08 19.79
CA GLY A 196 -17.87 8.32 19.89
C GLY A 196 -17.51 9.33 18.81
N ASN A 197 -18.41 10.28 18.51
CA ASN A 197 -18.09 11.43 17.63
C ASN A 197 -17.22 12.50 18.30
N VAL A 198 -17.18 12.53 19.64
CA VAL A 198 -16.41 13.50 20.42
C VAL A 198 -15.86 12.88 21.70
N ARG A 199 -14.85 13.55 22.27
CA ARG A 199 -14.32 13.23 23.60
C ARG A 199 -15.39 13.45 24.68
N GLY A 200 -15.50 12.50 25.60
CA GLY A 200 -16.49 12.55 26.68
C GLY A 200 -16.20 11.54 27.79
N LYS A 201 -17.11 11.46 28.75
CA LYS A 201 -17.11 10.46 29.83
C LYS A 201 -18.34 9.57 29.70
N VAL A 202 -18.24 8.34 30.17
CA VAL A 202 -19.39 7.46 30.32
C VAL A 202 -20.12 7.82 31.61
N LYS A 203 -21.45 7.79 31.60
CA LYS A 203 -22.24 7.91 32.82
C LYS A 203 -22.31 6.53 33.48
N VAL A 204 -21.36 6.27 34.37
CA VAL A 204 -21.41 5.09 35.22
C VAL A 204 -22.45 5.38 36.32
N ASN A 205 -23.72 5.04 36.07
CA ASN A 205 -24.74 5.02 37.12
C ASN A 205 -24.66 3.67 37.85
N ASP A 206 -24.96 3.64 39.14
CA ASP A 206 -24.90 2.45 40.03
C ASP A 206 -25.85 1.29 39.65
N HIS A 207 -26.47 1.30 38.47
CA HIS A 207 -27.51 0.36 38.10
C HIS A 207 -27.36 -0.16 36.67
N LYS A 208 -26.74 -1.33 36.58
CA LYS A 208 -27.18 -2.56 35.87
C LYS A 208 -25.93 -3.45 35.76
N GLU A 209 -25.60 -4.14 36.85
CA GLU A 209 -24.63 -5.24 36.78
C GLU A 209 -25.19 -6.30 35.84
N LYS A 210 -24.49 -6.57 34.74
CA LYS A 210 -24.81 -7.68 33.84
C LYS A 210 -23.85 -8.82 34.12
N ASN A 211 -24.38 -9.90 34.69
CA ASN A 211 -23.64 -11.15 34.83
C ASN A 211 -23.54 -11.84 33.47
N THR A 212 -22.42 -11.65 32.77
CA THR A 212 -22.07 -12.45 31.59
C THR A 212 -21.02 -13.47 32.00
N ASN A 213 -21.43 -14.52 32.71
CA ASN A 213 -20.73 -15.75 33.13
C ASN A 213 -19.25 -15.73 33.59
N GLU A 214 -18.46 -14.66 33.46
CA GLU A 214 -17.04 -14.59 33.87
C GLU A 214 -16.57 -13.17 34.27
N SER A 215 -17.38 -12.11 34.21
CA SER A 215 -16.99 -10.77 34.68
C SER A 215 -18.19 -9.86 35.00
N ASP A 216 -18.07 -9.07 36.07
CA ASP A 216 -19.00 -7.99 36.38
C ASP A 216 -18.74 -6.78 35.47
N PHE A 217 -19.78 -6.28 34.80
CA PHE A 217 -19.72 -5.09 33.96
C PHE A 217 -20.68 -4.00 34.45
N TYR A 218 -20.24 -2.75 34.35
CA TYR A 218 -21.15 -1.60 34.30
C TYR A 218 -21.71 -1.46 32.90
N ALA A 219 -23.00 -1.17 32.79
CA ALA A 219 -23.71 -1.02 31.53
C ALA A 219 -24.30 0.39 31.34
N ASP A 220 -24.15 0.96 30.15
CA ASP A 220 -24.88 2.14 29.67
C ASP A 220 -25.64 1.79 28.37
N GLU A 221 -26.78 2.43 28.10
CA GLU A 221 -27.61 2.13 26.91
C GLU A 221 -27.47 3.25 25.88
N TYR A 222 -27.14 2.90 24.64
CA TYR A 222 -27.19 3.78 23.48
C TYR A 222 -28.34 3.34 22.57
N SER A 223 -29.45 4.07 22.68
CA SER A 223 -30.67 3.83 21.89
C SER A 223 -30.73 4.74 20.66
N LEU A 224 -31.00 4.14 19.50
CA LEU A 224 -31.29 4.83 18.25
C LEU A 224 -32.80 5.08 18.12
N SER A 225 -33.17 6.08 17.32
CA SER A 225 -34.58 6.48 17.14
C SER A 225 -35.40 5.49 16.30
N ASP A 226 -34.75 4.54 15.63
CA ASP A 226 -35.39 3.44 14.89
C ASP A 226 -35.70 2.23 15.79
N GLY A 227 -35.35 2.28 17.08
CA GLY A 227 -35.58 1.21 18.04
C GLY A 227 -34.35 0.32 18.29
N ASN A 228 -33.29 0.44 17.50
CA ASN A 228 -32.04 -0.30 17.73
C ASN A 228 -31.38 0.15 19.03
N LYS A 229 -30.85 -0.81 19.80
CA LYS A 229 -30.22 -0.56 21.10
C LYS A 229 -28.87 -1.23 21.21
N PHE A 230 -27.92 -0.50 21.76
CA PHE A 230 -26.58 -0.99 22.06
C PHE A 230 -26.28 -0.82 23.53
N ASP A 231 -25.94 -1.90 24.25
CA ASP A 231 -25.38 -1.74 25.59
C ASP A 231 -23.86 -1.57 25.50
N ILE A 232 -23.36 -0.56 26.18
CA ILE A 232 -21.94 -0.30 26.39
C ILE A 232 -21.57 -0.95 27.72
N LEU A 233 -20.71 -1.96 27.68
CA LEU A 233 -20.26 -2.70 28.86
C LEU A 233 -18.82 -2.34 29.19
N ILE A 234 -18.54 -2.04 30.46
CA ILE A 234 -17.22 -1.63 30.94
C ILE A 234 -16.86 -2.50 32.13
N SER A 235 -15.66 -3.09 32.11
CA SER A 235 -15.16 -3.91 33.22
C SER A 235 -15.26 -3.18 34.56
N LYS A 236 -15.82 -3.84 35.58
CA LYS A 236 -15.98 -3.29 36.93
C LYS A 236 -14.65 -2.89 37.56
N ASP A 237 -13.65 -3.77 37.49
CA ASP A 237 -12.31 -3.49 38.01
C ASP A 237 -11.72 -2.20 37.42
N TYR A 238 -11.89 -1.99 36.11
CA TYR A 238 -11.39 -0.79 35.43
C TYR A 238 -12.13 0.49 35.86
N VAL A 239 -13.44 0.40 36.11
CA VAL A 239 -14.24 1.52 36.62
C VAL A 239 -13.82 1.89 38.04
N ASP A 240 -13.64 0.88 38.89
CA ASP A 240 -13.31 1.03 40.31
C ASP A 240 -11.88 1.59 40.46
N GLU A 241 -10.89 1.09 39.70
CA GLU A 241 -9.53 1.63 39.64
C GLU A 241 -9.48 3.11 39.26
N LEU A 242 -10.41 3.56 38.41
CA LEU A 242 -10.51 4.95 37.96
C LEU A 242 -11.43 5.81 38.83
N ASN A 243 -11.89 5.31 39.98
CA ASN A 243 -12.83 6.00 40.87
C ASN A 243 -14.06 6.52 40.10
N HIS A 244 -14.67 5.67 39.25
CA HIS A 244 -15.81 5.98 38.39
C HIS A 244 -15.60 7.13 37.38
N ASN A 245 -14.36 7.60 37.20
CA ASN A 245 -14.04 8.67 36.25
C ASN A 245 -13.60 8.11 34.89
N VAL A 246 -14.47 7.31 34.27
CA VAL A 246 -14.15 6.62 33.02
C VAL A 246 -14.36 7.53 31.80
N LYS A 247 -13.28 7.77 31.07
CA LYS A 247 -13.32 8.42 29.75
C LYS A 247 -13.92 7.43 28.76
N ASP A 248 -14.76 7.93 27.87
CA ASP A 248 -15.39 7.10 26.84
C ASP A 248 -14.50 6.96 25.60
N LEU A 249 -14.80 6.01 24.71
CA LEU A 249 -14.16 5.88 23.40
C LEU A 249 -14.55 7.05 22.48
N ASP A 250 -13.56 7.67 21.85
CA ASP A 250 -13.67 8.86 21.00
C ASP A 250 -13.00 8.63 19.63
N PRO A 251 -13.09 9.58 18.67
CA PRO A 251 -12.54 9.34 17.33
C PRO A 251 -11.02 9.16 17.30
N PHE A 252 -10.30 9.71 18.28
CA PHE A 252 -8.86 9.51 18.37
C PHE A 252 -8.52 8.07 18.80
N ASP A 253 -9.37 7.42 19.61
CA ASP A 253 -9.20 5.99 19.90
C ASP A 253 -9.35 5.14 18.64
N TYR A 254 -10.24 5.51 17.71
CA TYR A 254 -10.34 4.84 16.41
C TYR A 254 -9.06 4.99 15.60
N LYS A 255 -8.49 6.20 15.55
CA LYS A 255 -7.19 6.44 14.90
C LYS A 255 -6.07 5.61 15.52
N LEU A 256 -5.99 5.57 16.85
CA LEU A 256 -5.02 4.73 17.57
C LEU A 256 -5.24 3.23 17.30
N PHE A 257 -6.50 2.79 17.25
CA PHE A 257 -6.84 1.42 16.89
C PHE A 257 -6.28 1.07 15.50
N LEU A 258 -6.52 1.89 14.47
CA LEU A 258 -5.99 1.64 13.13
C LEU A 258 -4.46 1.59 13.10
N GLU A 259 -3.79 2.46 13.87
CA GLU A 259 -2.32 2.44 13.99
C GLU A 259 -1.80 1.18 14.69
N VAL A 260 -2.47 0.71 15.76
CA VAL A 260 -2.14 -0.60 16.36
C VAL A 260 -2.30 -1.70 15.33
N MET A 261 -3.41 -1.68 14.60
CA MET A 261 -3.73 -2.66 13.57
C MET A 261 -2.71 -2.63 12.41
N SER A 262 -2.02 -1.52 12.11
CA SER A 262 -0.96 -1.52 11.10
C SER A 262 0.34 -2.20 11.53
N HIS A 263 0.46 -2.58 12.81
CA HIS A 263 1.61 -3.33 13.36
C HIS A 263 1.36 -4.85 13.42
N ARG A 264 0.34 -5.36 12.73
CA ARG A 264 0.09 -6.80 12.61
C ARG A 264 1.29 -7.51 11.97
N ASP A 265 1.61 -8.67 12.51
CA ASP A 265 2.64 -9.60 12.02
C ASP A 265 2.10 -11.05 11.97
N GLU A 266 2.98 -12.02 11.87
CA GLU A 266 2.61 -13.46 11.89
C GLU A 266 1.95 -13.88 13.21
N THR A 267 2.29 -13.22 14.33
CA THR A 267 1.69 -13.45 15.65
C THR A 267 0.21 -13.07 15.67
N PHE A 268 -0.18 -12.05 14.91
CA PHE A 268 -1.59 -11.69 14.77
C PHE A 268 -2.38 -12.83 14.12
N THR A 269 -1.85 -13.44 13.05
CA THR A 269 -2.55 -14.51 12.32
C THR A 269 -2.77 -15.74 13.18
N THR A 270 -1.80 -16.10 14.02
CA THR A 270 -1.83 -17.35 14.81
C THR A 270 -2.41 -17.19 16.20
N GLN A 271 -2.18 -16.03 16.84
CA GLN A 271 -2.50 -15.79 18.25
C GLN A 271 -3.41 -14.58 18.48
N ARG A 272 -3.90 -13.94 17.39
CA ARG A 272 -4.68 -12.69 17.44
C ARG A 272 -3.97 -11.56 18.19
N THR A 273 -2.64 -11.67 18.33
CA THR A 273 -1.86 -10.80 19.21
C THR A 273 -1.00 -9.86 18.38
N ILE A 274 -0.98 -8.58 18.76
CA ILE A 274 -0.10 -7.55 18.22
C ILE A 274 0.83 -7.10 19.35
N ILE A 275 2.12 -7.02 19.05
CA ILE A 275 3.14 -6.53 19.97
C ILE A 275 3.72 -5.24 19.40
N VAL A 276 3.61 -4.14 20.14
CA VAL A 276 4.05 -2.82 19.68
C VAL A 276 4.65 -2.01 20.82
N THR A 277 5.65 -1.19 20.52
CA THR A 277 6.19 -0.25 21.52
C THR A 277 5.31 1.00 21.59
N ILE A 278 5.06 1.50 22.81
CA ILE A 278 4.29 2.74 23.00
C ILE A 278 4.99 3.92 22.30
N GLY A 279 6.33 3.91 22.24
CA GLY A 279 7.11 4.95 21.56
C GLY A 279 6.83 5.04 20.07
N ASP A 280 6.64 3.91 19.39
CA ASP A 280 6.33 3.90 17.96
C ASP A 280 4.93 4.48 17.69
N LEU A 281 3.94 4.11 18.51
CA LEU A 281 2.59 4.67 18.45
C LEU A 281 2.60 6.19 18.71
N VAL A 282 3.38 6.66 19.69
CA VAL A 282 3.49 8.10 20.00
C VAL A 282 4.08 8.88 18.82
N LYS A 283 5.16 8.39 18.20
CA LYS A 283 5.81 9.03 17.06
C LYS A 283 4.88 9.15 15.85
N LYS A 284 3.94 8.21 15.69
CA LYS A 284 2.99 8.18 14.57
C LYS A 284 1.77 9.05 14.83
N LEU A 285 1.26 9.09 16.06
CA LEU A 285 0.01 9.75 16.39
C LEU A 285 0.16 11.19 16.89
N TYR A 286 1.34 11.56 17.38
CA TYR A 286 1.61 12.87 17.98
C TYR A 286 2.83 13.53 17.35
N THR A 287 2.85 14.87 17.36
CA THR A 287 3.97 15.67 16.88
C THR A 287 5.14 15.76 17.87
N SER A 288 4.94 15.34 19.11
CA SER A 288 5.95 15.41 20.18
C SER A 288 5.96 14.11 20.99
N ASP A 289 7.11 13.77 21.57
CA ASP A 289 7.36 12.59 22.38
C ASP A 289 7.39 12.89 23.90
N GLY A 290 6.65 13.90 24.35
CA GLY A 290 6.56 14.22 25.77
C GLY A 290 5.89 13.10 26.58
N LYS A 291 6.29 12.94 27.85
CA LYS A 291 5.76 11.92 28.79
C LYS A 291 4.23 11.83 28.81
N LYS A 292 3.53 12.97 28.67
CA LYS A 292 2.06 13.03 28.62
C LYS A 292 1.46 12.20 27.47
N ASN A 293 2.12 12.16 26.32
CA ASN A 293 1.63 11.44 25.14
C ASN A 293 1.80 9.93 25.30
N TYR A 294 2.92 9.48 25.90
CA TYR A 294 3.11 8.07 26.28
C TYR A 294 2.03 7.61 27.26
N THR A 295 1.78 8.39 28.31
CA THR A 295 0.70 8.09 29.27
C THR A 295 -0.67 8.07 28.57
N ALA A 296 -0.94 9.02 27.68
CA ALA A 296 -2.20 9.08 26.95
C ALA A 296 -2.42 7.87 26.03
N VAL A 297 -1.39 7.38 25.32
CA VAL A 297 -1.50 6.16 24.51
C VAL A 297 -1.76 4.95 25.40
N SER A 298 -0.99 4.77 26.47
CA SER A 298 -1.19 3.66 27.42
C SER A 298 -2.61 3.63 28.01
N GLU A 299 -3.12 4.78 28.48
CA GLU A 299 -4.49 4.89 29.01
C GLU A 299 -5.54 4.52 27.96
N ARG A 300 -5.35 4.95 26.71
CA ARG A 300 -6.31 4.66 25.62
C ARG A 300 -6.30 3.20 25.20
N LEU A 301 -5.14 2.54 25.19
CA LEU A 301 -5.05 1.10 24.93
C LEU A 301 -5.77 0.29 26.02
N LEU A 302 -5.50 0.58 27.30
CA LEU A 302 -6.19 -0.06 28.42
C LEU A 302 -7.70 0.18 28.37
N LYS A 303 -8.12 1.41 28.03
CA LYS A 303 -9.53 1.74 27.82
C LYS A 303 -10.17 0.84 26.75
N MET A 304 -9.56 0.71 25.57
CA MET A 304 -10.08 -0.16 24.49
C MET A 304 -10.09 -1.65 24.87
N GLY A 305 -9.19 -2.09 25.75
CA GLY A 305 -9.19 -3.45 26.31
C GLY A 305 -10.37 -3.74 27.25
N ASN A 306 -10.93 -2.71 27.90
CA ASN A 306 -11.95 -2.84 28.95
C ASN A 306 -13.38 -2.49 28.50
N PHE A 307 -13.56 -2.02 27.26
CA PHE A 307 -14.88 -1.70 26.69
C PHE A 307 -15.40 -2.85 25.82
N ARG A 308 -16.69 -3.17 25.95
CA ARG A 308 -17.44 -4.03 25.05
C ARG A 308 -18.77 -3.37 24.68
N PHE A 309 -19.35 -3.82 23.59
CA PHE A 309 -20.61 -3.35 23.05
C PHE A 309 -21.48 -4.56 22.76
N THR A 310 -22.76 -4.49 23.05
CA THR A 310 -23.70 -5.52 22.60
C THR A 310 -24.66 -4.97 21.58
N ASN A 311 -25.00 -5.77 20.58
CA ASN A 311 -26.17 -5.55 19.76
C ASN A 311 -27.18 -6.65 20.08
N MET A 312 -28.36 -6.27 20.55
CA MET A 312 -29.49 -7.19 20.71
C MET A 312 -30.31 -7.14 19.44
N LYS A 313 -30.34 -8.23 18.69
CA LYS A 313 -31.28 -8.39 17.59
C LYS A 313 -32.66 -8.81 18.14
N ASP A 314 -33.70 -8.51 17.38
CA ASP A 314 -35.10 -8.83 17.73
C ASP A 314 -35.37 -10.35 17.91
N ASP A 315 -34.49 -11.21 17.38
CA ASP A 315 -34.53 -12.66 17.51
C ASP A 315 -33.93 -13.19 18.83
N GLY A 316 -33.40 -12.30 19.68
CA GLY A 316 -32.76 -12.64 20.95
C GLY A 316 -31.26 -12.97 20.83
N GLU A 317 -30.66 -12.88 19.63
CA GLU A 317 -29.22 -13.01 19.47
C GLU A 317 -28.50 -11.77 20.04
N VAL A 318 -27.59 -12.00 21.00
CA VAL A 318 -26.76 -10.94 21.60
C VAL A 318 -25.34 -11.08 21.07
N ASN A 319 -24.94 -10.15 20.22
CA ASN A 319 -23.58 -10.10 19.70
C ASN A 319 -22.72 -9.18 20.57
N LEU A 320 -21.72 -9.74 21.26
CA LEU A 320 -20.73 -8.98 22.03
C LEU A 320 -19.56 -8.60 21.12
N VAL A 321 -19.37 -7.30 20.92
CA VAL A 321 -18.35 -6.71 20.05
C VAL A 321 -17.38 -5.90 20.89
N GLY A 322 -16.09 -6.10 20.70
CA GLY A 322 -15.02 -5.32 21.31
C GLY A 322 -13.95 -4.97 20.29
N VAL A 323 -13.02 -4.10 20.67
CA VAL A 323 -11.85 -3.78 19.84
C VAL A 323 -10.68 -4.70 20.23
N PHE A 324 -10.34 -4.72 21.52
CA PHE A 324 -9.33 -5.58 22.10
C PHE A 324 -9.93 -6.44 23.21
N SER A 325 -9.56 -7.71 23.27
CA SER A 325 -9.98 -8.62 24.34
C SER A 325 -9.07 -8.56 25.56
N ASP A 326 -7.78 -8.27 25.36
CA ASP A 326 -6.77 -8.16 26.43
C ASP A 326 -5.68 -7.15 26.02
N VAL A 327 -5.18 -6.38 26.99
CA VAL A 327 -4.10 -5.41 26.79
C VAL A 327 -3.16 -5.48 27.99
N LYS A 328 -1.91 -5.90 27.75
CA LYS A 328 -0.86 -5.97 28.77
C LYS A 328 0.27 -5.02 28.44
N LEU A 329 0.56 -4.09 29.34
CA LEU A 329 1.66 -3.14 29.23
C LEU A 329 2.84 -3.61 30.08
N THR A 330 4.02 -3.79 29.47
CA THR A 330 5.23 -4.27 30.14
C THR A 330 6.35 -3.25 29.99
N PRO A 331 6.89 -2.68 31.09
CA PRO A 331 8.10 -1.88 31.04
C PRO A 331 9.30 -2.73 30.61
N ILE A 332 10.17 -2.19 29.76
CA ILE A 332 11.43 -2.84 29.34
C ILE A 332 12.65 -2.01 29.77
N SER A 333 13.83 -2.64 29.74
CA SER A 333 15.09 -2.18 30.33
C SER A 333 15.57 -0.77 29.93
N ASN A 334 14.97 -0.18 28.89
CA ASN A 334 15.36 1.11 28.33
C ASN A 334 14.36 2.24 28.68
N GLY A 335 13.45 2.02 29.64
CA GLY A 335 12.39 2.98 30.00
C GLY A 335 11.22 3.05 29.02
N ASN A 336 11.26 2.27 27.94
CA ASN A 336 10.16 2.08 27.01
C ASN A 336 9.11 1.11 27.58
N VAL A 337 7.89 1.19 27.05
CA VAL A 337 6.78 0.28 27.38
C VAL A 337 6.39 -0.47 26.12
N VAL A 338 6.27 -1.80 26.24
CA VAL A 338 5.74 -2.67 25.19
C VAL A 338 4.31 -3.03 25.54
N ALA A 339 3.41 -2.87 24.56
CA ALA A 339 2.03 -3.31 24.64
C ALA A 339 1.89 -4.66 23.92
N ARG A 340 1.41 -5.68 24.63
CA ARG A 340 0.87 -6.90 24.06
C ARG A 340 -0.64 -6.77 24.01
N ILE A 341 -1.22 -6.80 22.82
CA ILE A 341 -2.63 -6.51 22.58
C ILE A 341 -3.25 -7.75 21.93
N VAL A 342 -4.24 -8.36 22.57
CA VAL A 342 -5.05 -9.42 21.95
C VAL A 342 -6.28 -8.77 21.33
N VAL A 343 -6.41 -8.89 20.01
CA VAL A 343 -7.51 -8.33 19.25
C VAL A 343 -8.78 -9.14 19.51
N ALA A 344 -9.91 -8.45 19.67
CA ALA A 344 -11.20 -9.09 19.90
C ALA A 344 -11.61 -9.97 18.71
N ASP A 345 -12.35 -11.04 18.98
CA ASP A 345 -12.65 -12.06 17.97
C ASP A 345 -13.39 -11.49 16.76
N SER A 346 -14.41 -10.67 16.98
CA SER A 346 -15.17 -9.99 15.92
C SER A 346 -14.29 -9.19 14.96
N MET A 347 -13.30 -8.47 15.50
CA MET A 347 -12.35 -7.69 14.70
C MET A 347 -11.37 -8.61 13.96
N TYR A 348 -10.83 -9.61 14.66
CA TYR A 348 -9.88 -10.57 14.09
C TYR A 348 -10.51 -11.35 12.93
N GLN A 349 -11.73 -11.88 13.10
CA GLN A 349 -12.45 -12.60 12.05
C GLN A 349 -12.66 -11.73 10.81
N ASN A 350 -12.98 -10.45 10.96
CA ASN A 350 -13.09 -9.55 9.82
C ASN A 350 -11.77 -9.43 9.03
N TYR A 351 -10.63 -9.39 9.70
CA TYR A 351 -9.33 -9.38 9.02
C TYR A 351 -9.03 -10.71 8.32
N ILE A 352 -9.25 -11.84 8.98
CA ILE A 352 -9.00 -13.17 8.40
C ILE A 352 -9.92 -13.43 7.20
N GLN A 353 -11.19 -13.01 7.28
CA GLN A 353 -12.19 -13.18 6.23
C GLN A 353 -12.15 -12.05 5.18
N ARG A 354 -11.22 -11.10 5.29
CA ARG A 354 -11.10 -9.93 4.40
C ARG A 354 -12.37 -9.09 4.32
N GLN A 355 -13.13 -9.04 5.41
CA GLN A 355 -14.26 -8.15 5.62
C GLN A 355 -13.76 -6.80 6.17
N THR A 356 -12.94 -6.13 5.37
CA THR A 356 -12.30 -4.86 5.71
C THR A 356 -12.59 -3.82 4.63
N VAL A 357 -12.48 -2.55 5.02
CA VAL A 357 -12.52 -1.42 4.09
C VAL A 357 -11.11 -0.86 3.98
N LEU A 358 -10.64 -0.74 2.74
CA LEU A 358 -9.33 -0.22 2.40
C LEU A 358 -9.44 1.23 1.90
N VAL A 359 -8.57 2.10 2.41
CA VAL A 359 -8.38 3.49 1.94
C VAL A 359 -6.90 3.75 1.82
N TYR A 360 -6.46 4.46 0.78
CA TYR A 360 -5.04 4.84 0.65
C TYR A 360 -4.55 5.63 1.86
N LYS A 361 -3.44 5.17 2.46
CA LYS A 361 -2.86 5.74 3.67
C LYS A 361 -2.54 7.23 3.53
N GLN A 362 -1.96 7.63 2.40
CA GLN A 362 -1.68 9.03 2.11
C GLN A 362 -2.93 9.92 2.26
N LYS A 363 -4.09 9.44 1.82
CA LYS A 363 -5.36 10.19 1.93
C LYS A 363 -5.86 10.26 3.38
N VAL A 364 -5.66 9.20 4.16
CA VAL A 364 -6.04 9.17 5.59
C VAL A 364 -5.12 10.08 6.41
N ASP A 365 -3.81 10.07 6.14
CA ASP A 365 -2.81 10.85 6.87
C ASP A 365 -2.96 12.38 6.66
N GLU A 366 -3.62 12.80 5.58
CA GLU A 366 -3.93 14.21 5.30
C GLU A 366 -5.08 14.77 6.16
N LEU A 367 -5.88 13.90 6.81
CA LEU A 367 -7.02 14.28 7.63
C LEU A 367 -6.56 14.84 8.98
N LYS A 368 -7.16 15.96 9.38
CA LYS A 368 -6.91 16.63 10.67
C LYS A 368 -8.12 16.56 11.59
N VAL A 369 -9.33 16.43 11.06
CA VAL A 369 -10.53 16.22 11.87
C VAL A 369 -10.56 14.75 12.30
N ASP A 370 -10.53 14.51 13.62
CA ASP A 370 -10.49 13.14 14.14
C ASP A 370 -11.70 12.31 13.67
N LEU A 371 -12.90 12.91 13.59
CA LEU A 371 -14.09 12.22 13.08
C LEU A 371 -13.99 11.87 11.59
N ALA A 372 -13.27 12.66 10.79
CA ALA A 372 -13.09 12.37 9.37
C ALA A 372 -12.33 11.05 9.16
N HIS A 373 -11.42 10.69 10.07
CA HIS A 373 -10.72 9.41 10.01
C HIS A 373 -11.68 8.23 10.13
N HIS A 374 -12.76 8.34 10.90
CA HIS A 374 -13.77 7.27 10.98
C HIS A 374 -14.77 7.36 9.82
N LEU A 375 -15.27 8.56 9.53
CA LEU A 375 -16.28 8.78 8.51
C LEU A 375 -15.79 8.36 7.11
N VAL A 376 -14.51 8.53 6.79
CA VAL A 376 -13.96 8.14 5.48
C VAL A 376 -14.12 6.64 5.22
N PHE A 377 -13.96 5.76 6.22
CA PHE A 377 -14.16 4.31 6.04
C PHE A 377 -15.64 3.95 5.91
N VAL A 378 -16.51 4.59 6.69
CA VAL A 378 -17.97 4.42 6.58
C VAL A 378 -18.45 4.76 5.17
N LEU A 379 -17.95 5.86 4.61
CA LEU A 379 -18.30 6.33 3.27
C LEU A 379 -17.62 5.53 2.15
N GLN A 380 -16.38 5.09 2.34
CA GLN A 380 -15.68 4.25 1.37
C GLN A 380 -16.39 2.91 1.19
N LYS A 381 -16.92 2.32 2.27
CA LYS A 381 -17.75 1.12 2.18
C LYS A 381 -18.94 1.33 1.24
N GLU A 382 -19.68 2.42 1.43
CA GLU A 382 -20.82 2.79 0.59
C GLU A 382 -20.42 3.01 -0.87
N ARG A 383 -19.28 3.67 -1.11
CA ARG A 383 -18.72 3.87 -2.45
C ARG A 383 -18.36 2.54 -3.13
N MET A 384 -17.79 1.59 -2.40
CA MET A 384 -17.49 0.25 -2.92
C MET A 384 -18.75 -0.56 -3.23
N ILE A 385 -19.80 -0.43 -2.40
CA ILE A 385 -21.11 -1.05 -2.68
C ILE A 385 -21.70 -0.48 -3.99
N CYS A 386 -21.60 0.84 -4.21
CA CYS A 386 -22.04 1.45 -5.47
C CYS A 386 -21.30 0.86 -6.68
N TYR A 387 -19.98 0.68 -6.57
CA TYR A 387 -19.17 0.04 -7.62
C TYR A 387 -19.59 -1.42 -7.88
N GLN A 388 -19.67 -2.24 -6.83
CA GLN A 388 -19.98 -3.67 -6.95
C GLN A 388 -21.38 -3.94 -7.50
N THR A 389 -22.35 -3.08 -7.16
CA THR A 389 -23.74 -3.21 -7.63
C THR A 389 -23.97 -2.58 -9.00
N SER A 390 -22.92 -2.01 -9.64
CA SER A 390 -23.04 -1.16 -10.84
C SER A 390 -24.09 -0.05 -10.66
N GLY A 391 -24.23 0.43 -9.42
CA GLY A 391 -25.21 1.42 -9.01
C GLY A 391 -24.75 2.86 -9.26
N SER A 392 -25.66 3.80 -9.00
CA SER A 392 -25.33 5.22 -8.99
C SER A 392 -24.37 5.55 -7.84
N TYR A 393 -23.30 6.30 -8.12
CA TYR A 393 -22.42 6.91 -7.11
C TYR A 393 -23.06 8.07 -6.33
N LYS A 394 -24.39 8.19 -6.41
CA LYS A 394 -25.18 9.14 -5.64
C LYS A 394 -26.09 8.38 -4.69
N ILE A 395 -25.92 8.60 -3.41
CA ILE A 395 -26.70 7.95 -2.36
C ILE A 395 -27.35 8.97 -1.43
N SER A 396 -28.31 8.52 -0.63
CA SER A 396 -28.92 9.30 0.43
C SER A 396 -28.87 8.52 1.73
N ARG A 397 -28.38 9.13 2.81
CA ARG A 397 -28.31 8.55 4.15
C ARG A 397 -28.79 9.56 5.17
N ASP A 398 -29.65 9.12 6.08
CA ASP A 398 -30.13 9.96 7.17
C ASP A 398 -29.16 9.94 8.37
N LEU A 399 -29.45 10.76 9.37
CA LEU A 399 -28.65 10.82 10.58
C LEU A 399 -28.65 9.49 11.36
N ILE A 400 -29.72 8.69 11.26
CA ILE A 400 -29.85 7.42 11.97
C ILE A 400 -28.83 6.42 11.44
N TYR A 401 -28.65 6.37 10.11
CA TYR A 401 -27.58 5.58 9.48
C TYR A 401 -26.20 5.88 10.10
N PHE A 402 -25.84 7.17 10.19
CA PHE A 402 -24.56 7.55 10.78
C PHE A 402 -24.50 7.25 12.28
N ALA A 403 -25.63 7.33 13.00
CA ALA A 403 -25.70 7.00 14.41
C ALA A 403 -25.45 5.51 14.70
N GLY A 404 -25.73 4.64 13.73
CA GLY A 404 -25.40 3.21 13.77
C GLY A 404 -23.90 2.92 13.65
N SER A 405 -23.16 3.75 12.90
CA SER A 405 -21.70 3.64 12.77
C SER A 405 -20.92 4.45 13.80
N ILE A 406 -21.45 5.60 14.21
CA ILE A 406 -20.77 6.60 15.03
C ILE A 406 -21.64 6.90 16.25
N ARG A 407 -21.11 6.68 17.46
CA ARG A 407 -21.86 6.99 18.68
C ARG A 407 -21.95 8.49 18.91
N PHE A 408 -23.14 9.05 18.75
CA PHE A 408 -23.38 10.47 19.02
C PHE A 408 -23.55 10.74 20.50
N LYS A 409 -22.72 11.63 21.05
CA LYS A 409 -22.77 12.00 22.48
C LYS A 409 -23.40 13.35 22.75
N LYS A 410 -23.48 14.22 21.74
CA LYS A 410 -24.07 15.54 21.94
C LYS A 410 -25.58 15.40 22.07
N ARG A 411 -26.12 16.18 23.00
CA ARG A 411 -27.54 16.09 23.38
C ARG A 411 -28.46 16.56 22.25
N SER A 412 -27.97 17.43 21.36
CA SER A 412 -28.81 18.01 20.32
C SER A 412 -28.46 17.49 18.93
N LYS A 413 -29.51 17.13 18.18
CA LYS A 413 -29.43 16.74 16.77
C LYS A 413 -28.63 17.73 15.91
N PRO A 414 -28.82 19.06 16.03
CA PRO A 414 -28.07 20.03 15.23
C PRO A 414 -26.56 20.00 15.46
N GLU A 415 -26.11 19.71 16.68
CA GLU A 415 -24.68 19.63 16.95
C GLU A 415 -24.04 18.37 16.39
N ASN A 416 -24.75 17.23 16.39
CA ASN A 416 -24.28 16.00 15.75
C ASN A 416 -24.17 16.17 14.24
N ILE A 417 -25.16 16.82 13.61
CA ILE A 417 -25.12 17.19 12.20
C ILE A 417 -23.88 18.05 11.89
N LYS A 418 -23.60 19.07 12.71
CA LYS A 418 -22.43 19.95 12.50
C LYS A 418 -21.10 19.20 12.55
N GLU A 419 -20.94 18.21 13.42
CA GLU A 419 -19.70 17.41 13.46
C GLU A 419 -19.54 16.56 12.19
N ILE A 420 -20.64 16.00 11.68
CA ILE A 420 -20.63 15.23 10.43
C ILE A 420 -20.31 16.16 9.24
N GLU A 421 -20.97 17.32 9.15
CA GLU A 421 -20.71 18.33 8.10
C GLU A 421 -19.23 18.74 8.10
N LYS A 422 -18.66 19.03 9.28
CA LYS A 422 -17.23 19.36 9.41
C LYS A 422 -16.31 18.26 8.87
N ALA A 423 -16.66 16.99 9.11
CA ALA A 423 -15.89 15.86 8.59
C ALA A 423 -16.07 15.68 7.07
N PHE A 424 -17.29 15.86 6.55
CA PHE A 424 -17.54 15.86 5.10
C PHE A 424 -16.77 16.98 4.38
N ASP A 425 -16.77 18.19 4.93
CA ASP A 425 -16.11 19.35 4.35
C ASP A 425 -14.61 19.08 4.16
N GLU A 426 -13.94 18.49 5.16
CA GLU A 426 -12.53 18.10 5.03
C GLU A 426 -12.32 16.98 4.00
N ILE A 427 -13.16 15.94 3.99
CA ILE A 427 -13.06 14.83 3.02
C ILE A 427 -13.19 15.34 1.57
N ILE A 428 -14.04 16.34 1.34
CA ILE A 428 -14.21 17.00 0.04
C ILE A 428 -13.03 17.90 -0.29
N GLU A 429 -12.59 18.74 0.67
CA GLU A 429 -11.45 19.64 0.50
C GLU A 429 -10.19 18.87 0.06
N LYS A 430 -9.97 17.69 0.66
CA LYS A 430 -8.83 16.80 0.34
C LYS A 430 -9.08 15.88 -0.86
N GLN A 431 -10.24 15.97 -1.49
CA GLN A 431 -10.63 15.19 -2.67
C GLN A 431 -10.32 13.70 -2.49
N ILE A 432 -10.84 13.10 -1.40
CA ILE A 432 -10.54 11.71 -1.06
C ILE A 432 -11.49 10.78 -1.81
N ILE A 433 -12.76 10.72 -1.39
CA ILE A 433 -13.77 9.78 -1.90
C ILE A 433 -15.12 10.44 -2.19
N VAL A 434 -15.43 11.55 -1.53
CA VAL A 434 -16.65 12.33 -1.74
C VAL A 434 -16.35 13.51 -2.66
N LYS A 435 -17.16 13.66 -3.70
CA LYS A 435 -17.10 14.78 -4.64
C LYS A 435 -17.94 15.96 -4.16
N ALA A 436 -19.15 15.68 -3.67
CA ALA A 436 -20.04 16.69 -3.11
C ALA A 436 -21.05 16.06 -2.14
N TYR A 437 -21.57 16.86 -1.21
CA TYR A 437 -22.80 16.49 -0.48
C TYR A 437 -23.76 17.67 -0.41
N ARG A 438 -25.03 17.37 -0.22
CA ARG A 438 -26.07 18.33 0.14
C ARG A 438 -26.89 17.77 1.28
N ARG A 439 -27.05 18.56 2.35
CA ARG A 439 -27.97 18.23 3.43
C ARG A 439 -29.37 18.79 3.15
N ILE A 440 -30.40 17.97 3.32
CA ILE A 440 -31.80 18.37 3.36
C ILE A 440 -32.39 17.83 4.66
N ARG A 441 -32.71 18.73 5.60
CA ARG A 441 -33.10 18.37 6.98
C ARG A 441 -32.03 17.49 7.64
N ASP A 442 -32.33 16.21 7.83
CA ASP A 442 -31.48 15.23 8.52
C ASP A 442 -30.88 14.19 7.56
N THR A 443 -31.08 14.40 6.27
CA THR A 443 -30.60 13.51 5.21
C THR A 443 -29.46 14.16 4.46
N PHE A 444 -28.38 13.39 4.28
CA PHE A 444 -27.21 13.73 3.50
C PHE A 444 -27.33 13.04 2.14
N HIS A 445 -27.43 13.83 1.08
CA HIS A 445 -27.34 13.37 -0.30
C HIS A 445 -25.87 13.49 -0.72
N ILE A 446 -25.23 12.37 -1.02
CA ILE A 446 -23.78 12.26 -1.18
C ILE A 446 -23.48 11.82 -2.61
N GLU A 447 -22.56 12.51 -3.27
CA GLU A 447 -22.01 12.14 -4.58
C GLU A 447 -20.55 11.75 -4.40
N PHE A 448 -20.21 10.50 -4.73
CA PHE A 448 -18.84 9.98 -4.68
C PHE A 448 -18.10 10.22 -6.00
N TYR A 449 -16.77 10.23 -5.93
CA TYR A 449 -15.97 9.97 -7.13
C TYR A 449 -16.19 8.52 -7.59
N PRO A 450 -16.30 8.23 -8.90
CA PRO A 450 -16.31 6.86 -9.39
C PRO A 450 -15.05 6.10 -8.97
N VAL A 451 -15.15 4.77 -8.87
CA VAL A 451 -13.99 3.91 -8.60
C VAL A 451 -13.32 3.60 -9.92
N GLU A 452 -12.02 3.88 -10.02
CA GLU A 452 -11.23 3.55 -11.21
C GLU A 452 -10.86 2.07 -11.21
N GLU A 453 -10.63 1.49 -12.40
CA GLU A 453 -10.30 0.06 -12.50
C GLU A 453 -9.03 -0.31 -11.72
N GLN A 454 -8.00 0.56 -11.76
CA GLN A 454 -6.77 0.34 -10.99
C GLN A 454 -7.01 0.45 -9.48
N GLU A 455 -7.81 1.42 -9.05
CA GLU A 455 -8.19 1.55 -7.64
C GLU A 455 -8.98 0.33 -7.15
N ALA A 456 -9.89 -0.19 -7.98
CA ALA A 456 -10.62 -1.42 -7.66
C ALA A 456 -9.66 -2.61 -7.50
N LYS A 457 -8.64 -2.74 -8.35
CA LYS A 457 -7.59 -3.78 -8.19
C LYS A 457 -6.84 -3.59 -6.88
N ASP A 458 -6.39 -2.37 -6.58
CA ASP A 458 -5.64 -2.09 -5.36
C ASP A 458 -6.48 -2.35 -4.07
N LEU A 459 -7.78 -2.03 -4.10
CA LEU A 459 -8.65 -2.02 -2.92
C LEU A 459 -9.57 -3.25 -2.78
N LEU A 460 -9.77 -4.05 -3.83
CA LEU A 460 -10.60 -5.27 -3.79
C LEU A 460 -9.79 -6.52 -4.11
N GLU A 461 -8.82 -6.40 -5.01
CA GLU A 461 -7.93 -7.49 -5.42
C GLU A 461 -6.59 -7.42 -4.69
N THR A 462 -6.59 -7.32 -3.35
CA THR A 462 -5.39 -7.63 -2.55
C THR A 462 -5.11 -9.13 -2.63
N ASN A 463 -4.79 -9.58 -3.83
CA ASN A 463 -4.46 -10.92 -4.21
C ASN A 463 -3.00 -11.16 -3.77
N TYR A 464 -2.82 -12.04 -2.80
CA TYR A 464 -1.52 -12.69 -2.57
C TYR A 464 -1.25 -13.81 -3.59
N LYS A 465 -1.92 -13.76 -4.76
CA LYS A 465 -1.73 -14.69 -5.87
C LYS A 465 -1.76 -13.90 -7.18
N ASP A 466 -0.73 -14.12 -7.99
CA ASP A 466 -0.60 -13.66 -9.38
C ASP A 466 -0.07 -12.23 -9.55
N ILE A 467 1.27 -12.13 -9.45
CA ILE A 467 2.00 -11.30 -10.41
C ILE A 467 1.81 -11.99 -11.77
N PRO A 468 1.14 -11.38 -12.77
CA PRO A 468 1.25 -11.86 -14.12
C PRO A 468 2.70 -11.67 -14.55
N MET A 469 3.50 -12.74 -14.51
CA MET A 469 4.73 -12.83 -15.30
C MET A 469 4.34 -12.90 -16.77
N GLY A 470 4.02 -11.75 -17.33
CA GLY A 470 4.09 -11.50 -18.76
C GLY A 470 5.55 -11.40 -19.19
N LEU A 471 6.28 -12.51 -19.13
CA LEU A 471 7.54 -12.67 -19.85
C LEU A 471 7.25 -13.62 -21.00
N ASN A 472 6.66 -13.09 -22.06
CA ASN A 472 6.69 -13.76 -23.35
C ASN A 472 8.15 -13.82 -23.80
N THR A 473 8.66 -15.04 -23.80
CA THR A 473 9.81 -15.45 -24.60
C THR A 473 9.57 -15.09 -26.06
N PRO A 474 10.56 -14.50 -26.75
CA PRO A 474 10.66 -14.66 -28.19
C PRO A 474 11.57 -15.86 -28.49
N LEU A 475 11.05 -16.72 -29.37
CA LEU A 475 11.81 -17.60 -30.25
C LEU A 475 12.97 -16.89 -30.95
#